data_AF-A0AAD7ME31-F1
#
_entry.id   AF-A0AAD7ME31-F1
#
_cell.length_a   1.000
_cell.length_b   1.000
_cell.length_c   1.000
_cell.angle_alpha   90.00
_cell.angle_beta   90.00
_cell.angle_gamma   90.00
#
_symmetry.space_group_name_H-M   'P 1'
#
loop_
_entity.id
_entity.type
_entity.pdbx_description
1 polymer ?
#
loop_
_entity_poly.entity_id
_entity_poly.type
_entity_poly.pdbx_seq_one_letter_code
_entity_poly.pdbx_strand_id
1 'polypeptide(L)'
;MIAPDPDDDAAASKVWAVYVSEAEKYDRSLVESWKSDMEGMLIFAGLFSASLTAFIIESYKTLIPDSGNSTVQLLTQISQQLAAAANGSTFQVPPPTHFSPPPTSLVCNALWFISLGLSLTCALIATLLEQWARDFLHKADMRSAPVIRARVFSFLYYGLKRFNMHTVVDIIPLLLHTSLIFFFAGLVAFLLPVNSVVTYIAVGLLVVVVTAYALLTVLPIWYPDCPYHTPLSNTFWRISQ
;
A
#
# COMPACT_ATOMS: atom_id res chain seq x y z
N MET A 1 -8.37 27.73 56.62
CA MET A 1 -8.58 27.65 55.17
C MET A 1 -7.81 28.84 54.60
N ILE A 2 -6.54 28.62 54.22
CA ILE A 2 -5.67 29.68 53.70
C ILE A 2 -6.16 29.96 52.28
N ALA A 3 -6.60 31.18 52.00
CA ALA A 3 -6.95 31.58 50.64
C ALA A 3 -5.67 31.57 49.78
N PRO A 4 -5.71 31.07 48.53
CA PRO A 4 -4.55 31.09 47.65
C PRO A 4 -4.09 32.54 47.41
N ASP A 5 -2.76 32.72 47.38
CA ASP A 5 -2.14 34.02 47.12
C ASP A 5 -2.42 34.43 45.66
N PRO A 6 -2.94 35.62 45.36
CA PRO A 6 -3.25 36.05 43.99
C PRO A 6 -2.07 35.97 43.01
N ASP A 7 -0.83 36.02 43.50
CA ASP A 7 0.37 35.85 42.67
C ASP A 7 0.58 34.39 42.20
N ASP A 8 0.16 33.40 43.01
CA ASP A 8 0.22 31.98 42.64
C ASP A 8 -0.78 31.65 41.52
N ASP A 9 -1.98 32.24 41.57
CA ASP A 9 -3.01 32.07 40.53
C ASP A 9 -2.59 32.70 39.19
N ALA A 10 -1.90 33.84 39.24
CA ALA A 10 -1.36 34.50 38.04
C ALA A 10 -0.22 33.69 37.41
N ALA A 11 0.67 33.12 38.23
CA ALA A 11 1.74 32.24 37.77
C ALA A 11 1.20 30.95 37.15
N ALA A 12 0.24 30.30 37.81
CA ALA A 12 -0.42 29.09 37.32
C ALA A 12 -1.16 29.33 35.99
N SER A 13 -1.87 30.45 35.86
CA SER A 13 -2.55 30.85 34.63
C SER A 13 -1.58 31.04 33.46
N LYS A 14 -0.42 31.67 33.71
CA LYS A 14 0.62 31.86 32.70
C LYS A 14 1.26 30.54 32.26
N VAL A 15 1.56 29.63 33.20
CA VAL A 15 2.07 28.28 32.88
C VAL A 15 1.04 27.50 32.07
N TRP A 16 -0.24 27.56 32.43
CA TRP A 16 -1.32 26.90 31.71
C TRP A 16 -1.49 27.43 30.29
N ALA A 17 -1.41 28.75 30.10
CA ALA A 17 -1.47 29.38 28.79
C ALA A 17 -0.32 28.92 27.88
N VAL A 18 0.90 28.83 28.43
CA VAL A 18 2.07 28.31 27.69
C VAL A 18 1.87 26.85 27.33
N TYR A 19 1.47 26.00 28.30
CA TYR A 19 1.23 24.57 28.06
C TYR A 19 0.19 24.33 26.96
N VAL A 20 -0.96 25.01 27.03
CA VAL A 20 -2.03 24.90 26.02
C VAL A 20 -1.53 25.35 24.64
N SER A 21 -0.74 26.42 24.59
CA SER A 21 -0.20 26.93 23.33
C SER A 21 0.79 25.95 22.68
N GLU A 22 1.63 25.28 23.47
CA GLU A 22 2.57 24.28 22.96
C GLU A 22 1.87 22.99 22.56
N ALA A 23 0.89 22.52 23.35
CA ALA A 23 0.08 21.36 23.01
C ALA A 23 -0.69 21.56 21.69
N GLU A 24 -1.26 22.74 21.48
CA GLU A 24 -1.93 23.08 20.22
C GLU A 24 -0.97 23.03 19.02
N LYS A 25 0.22 23.63 19.15
CA LYS A 25 1.23 23.61 18.08
C LYS A 25 1.63 22.19 17.73
N TYR A 26 1.87 21.36 18.75
CA TYR A 26 2.25 19.97 18.59
C TYR A 26 1.16 19.18 17.84
N ASP A 27 -0.08 19.19 18.34
CA ASP A 27 -1.19 18.44 17.73
C ASP A 27 -1.48 18.91 16.29
N ARG A 28 -1.40 20.22 16.03
CA ARG A 28 -1.54 20.76 14.67
C ARG A 28 -0.44 20.25 13.76
N SER A 29 0.82 20.33 14.20
CA SER A 29 1.96 19.87 13.41
C SER A 29 1.87 18.38 13.09
N LEU A 30 1.38 17.58 14.03
CA LEU A 30 1.16 16.15 13.85
C LEU A 30 0.10 15.86 12.78
N VAL A 31 -1.06 16.52 12.86
CA VAL A 31 -2.16 16.31 11.90
C VAL A 31 -1.78 16.81 10.50
N GLU A 32 -1.06 17.93 10.38
CA GLU A 32 -0.56 18.42 9.10
C GLU A 32 0.47 17.46 8.49
N SER A 33 1.38 16.91 9.30
CA SER A 33 2.34 15.87 8.86
C SER A 33 1.60 14.66 8.31
N TRP A 34 0.61 14.13 9.04
CA TRP A 34 -0.16 12.97 8.58
C TRP A 34 -0.88 13.25 7.28
N LYS A 35 -1.51 14.42 7.15
CA LYS A 35 -2.18 14.82 5.92
C LYS A 35 -1.20 14.85 4.75
N SER A 36 -0.01 15.44 4.92
CA SER A 36 1.02 15.46 3.88
C SER A 36 1.51 14.06 3.50
N ASP A 37 1.68 13.17 4.49
CA ASP A 37 2.06 11.77 4.26
C ASP A 37 0.97 11.04 3.47
N MET A 38 -0.31 11.25 3.82
CA MET A 38 -1.44 10.65 3.10
C MET A 38 -1.51 11.12 1.65
N GLU A 39 -1.32 12.43 1.39
CA GLU A 39 -1.27 12.98 0.02
C GLU A 39 -0.19 12.29 -0.82
N GLY A 40 1.01 12.09 -0.26
CA GLY A 40 2.09 11.34 -0.90
C GLY A 40 1.72 9.88 -1.19
N MET A 41 1.11 9.20 -0.22
CA MET A 41 0.66 7.80 -0.37
C MET A 41 -0.43 7.65 -1.44
N LEU A 42 -1.34 8.63 -1.57
CA LEU A 42 -2.41 8.63 -2.58
C LEU A 42 -1.87 8.75 -4.00
N ILE A 43 -0.91 9.65 -4.21
CA ILE A 43 -0.24 9.81 -5.51
C ILE A 43 0.46 8.51 -5.89
N PHE A 44 1.21 7.92 -4.94
CA PHE A 44 1.89 6.66 -5.16
C PHE A 44 0.90 5.52 -5.47
N ALA A 45 -0.16 5.36 -4.67
CA ALA A 45 -1.16 4.31 -4.87
C ALA A 45 -1.87 4.46 -6.24
N GLY A 46 -2.13 5.68 -6.70
CA GLY A 46 -2.71 5.95 -8.02
C GLY A 46 -1.77 5.53 -9.15
N LEU A 47 -0.51 5.96 -9.12
CA LEU A 47 0.51 5.60 -10.11
C LEU A 47 0.77 4.09 -10.13
N PHE A 48 0.89 3.49 -8.95
CA PHE A 48 1.06 2.06 -8.80
C PHE A 48 -0.14 1.28 -9.38
N SER A 49 -1.37 1.67 -9.05
CA SER A 49 -2.58 1.02 -9.56
C SER A 49 -2.71 1.14 -11.09
N ALA A 50 -2.32 2.27 -11.67
CA ALA A 50 -2.28 2.46 -13.12
C ALA A 50 -1.26 1.51 -13.78
N SER A 51 -0.05 1.43 -13.23
CA SER A 51 0.98 0.51 -13.73
C SER A 51 0.54 -0.96 -13.60
N LEU A 52 -0.04 -1.34 -12.46
CA LEU A 52 -0.54 -2.69 -12.19
C LEU A 52 -1.68 -3.09 -13.12
N THR A 53 -2.55 -2.14 -13.47
CA THR A 53 -3.66 -2.38 -14.40
C THR A 53 -3.17 -2.77 -15.78
N ALA A 54 -2.05 -2.20 -16.27
CA ALA A 54 -1.46 -2.61 -17.55
C ALA A 54 -1.01 -4.08 -17.53
N PHE A 55 -0.38 -4.52 -16.44
CA PHE A 55 0.00 -5.92 -16.24
C PHE A 55 -1.21 -6.84 -16.14
N ILE A 56 -2.24 -6.44 -15.38
CA ILE A 56 -3.49 -7.21 -15.26
C ILE A 56 -4.16 -7.39 -16.63
N ILE A 57 -4.25 -6.32 -17.44
CA ILE A 57 -4.84 -6.41 -18.79
C ILE A 57 -4.11 -7.44 -19.65
N GLU A 58 -2.77 -7.49 -19.56
CA GLU A 58 -1.99 -8.44 -20.35
C GLU A 58 -2.13 -9.87 -19.82
N SER A 59 -1.99 -10.08 -18.51
CA SER A 59 -2.09 -11.41 -17.90
C SER A 59 -3.50 -11.97 -17.90
N TYR A 60 -4.54 -11.12 -17.92
CA TYR A 60 -5.93 -11.55 -18.03
C TYR A 60 -6.18 -12.34 -19.33
N LYS A 61 -5.47 -12.00 -20.42
CA LYS A 61 -5.55 -12.75 -21.68
C LYS A 61 -5.13 -14.21 -21.53
N THR A 62 -4.24 -14.52 -20.57
CA THR A 62 -3.81 -15.91 -20.32
C THR A 62 -4.85 -16.76 -19.60
N LEU A 63 -5.90 -16.13 -19.05
CA LEU A 63 -7.04 -16.81 -18.41
C LEU A 63 -8.18 -17.11 -19.39
N ILE A 64 -8.11 -16.61 -20.62
CA ILE A 64 -9.14 -16.78 -21.64
C ILE A 64 -8.56 -17.65 -22.77
N PRO A 65 -9.38 -18.53 -23.38
CA PRO A 65 -8.95 -19.29 -24.55
C PRO A 65 -8.52 -18.35 -25.67
N ASP A 66 -7.30 -18.52 -26.17
CA ASP A 66 -6.83 -17.77 -27.33
C ASP A 66 -7.50 -18.31 -28.60
N SER A 67 -8.29 -17.46 -29.26
CA SER A 67 -8.95 -17.78 -30.52
C SER A 67 -7.94 -18.03 -31.65
N GLY A 68 -6.77 -17.40 -31.59
CA GLY A 68 -5.66 -17.63 -32.51
C GLY A 68 -5.13 -19.06 -32.41
N ASN A 69 -4.72 -19.48 -31.21
CA ASN A 69 -4.31 -20.86 -30.97
C ASN A 69 -5.40 -21.89 -31.31
N SER A 70 -6.66 -21.59 -30.98
CA SER A 70 -7.79 -22.46 -31.36
C SER A 70 -7.91 -22.60 -32.88
N THR A 71 -7.71 -21.52 -33.62
CA THR A 71 -7.72 -21.52 -35.10
C THR A 71 -6.54 -22.31 -35.66
N VAL A 72 -5.33 -22.14 -35.11
CA VAL A 72 -4.13 -22.89 -35.52
C VAL A 72 -4.30 -24.38 -35.25
N GLN A 73 -4.89 -24.76 -34.10
CA GLN A 73 -5.20 -26.14 -33.78
C GLN A 73 -6.20 -26.73 -34.78
N LEU A 74 -7.27 -26.00 -35.12
CA LEU A 74 -8.24 -26.44 -36.13
C LEU A 74 -7.60 -26.58 -37.52
N LEU A 75 -6.76 -25.63 -37.94
CA LEU A 75 -6.03 -25.72 -39.22
C LEU A 75 -5.10 -26.94 -39.25
N THR A 76 -4.43 -27.23 -38.13
CA THR A 76 -3.55 -28.39 -38.01
C THR A 76 -4.36 -29.69 -38.11
N GLN A 77 -5.53 -29.74 -37.47
CA GLN A 77 -6.44 -30.88 -37.57
C GLN A 77 -6.95 -31.08 -39.01
N ILE A 78 -7.35 -30.01 -39.69
CA ILE A 78 -7.77 -30.07 -41.11
C ILE A 78 -6.62 -30.55 -42.00
N SER A 79 -5.41 -30.04 -41.78
CA SER A 79 -4.21 -30.46 -42.53
C SER A 79 -3.92 -31.95 -42.34
N GLN A 80 -4.01 -32.45 -41.09
CA GLN A 80 -3.81 -33.87 -40.79
C GLN A 80 -4.92 -34.76 -41.38
N GLN A 81 -6.18 -34.30 -41.35
CA GLN A 81 -7.29 -35.00 -42.01
C GLN A 81 -7.06 -35.11 -43.52
N LEU A 82 -6.63 -34.03 -44.16
CA LEU A 82 -6.39 -34.01 -45.60
C LEU A 82 -5.21 -34.93 -45.98
N ALA A 83 -4.15 -34.94 -45.19
CA ALA A 83 -3.01 -35.83 -45.36
C ALA A 83 -3.39 -37.32 -45.16
N ALA A 84 -4.21 -37.61 -44.14
CA ALA A 84 -4.69 -38.97 -43.88
C ALA A 84 -5.58 -39.48 -45.02
N ALA A 85 -6.47 -38.64 -45.54
CA ALA A 85 -7.33 -38.93 -46.68
C ALA A 85 -6.51 -39.21 -47.95
N ALA A 86 -5.47 -38.41 -48.22
CA ALA A 86 -4.57 -38.63 -49.34
C ALA A 86 -3.81 -39.97 -49.25
N ASN A 87 -3.46 -40.41 -48.04
CA ASN A 87 -2.78 -41.67 -47.79
C ASN A 87 -3.73 -42.89 -47.62
N GLY A 88 -5.05 -42.70 -47.79
CA GLY A 88 -6.04 -43.77 -47.63
C GLY A 88 -6.21 -44.27 -46.18
N SER A 89 -5.77 -43.49 -45.21
CA SER A 89 -5.86 -43.79 -43.77
C SER A 89 -7.02 -43.04 -43.11
N THR A 90 -7.63 -43.62 -42.07
CA THR A 90 -8.70 -42.96 -41.30
C THR A 90 -8.11 -42.06 -40.22
N PHE A 91 -8.50 -40.78 -40.23
CA PHE A 91 -8.13 -39.84 -39.16
C PHE A 91 -9.23 -39.80 -38.10
N GLN A 92 -8.87 -40.11 -36.86
CA GLN A 92 -9.77 -40.04 -35.72
C GLN A 92 -9.66 -38.66 -35.08
N VAL A 93 -10.77 -37.90 -35.08
CA VAL A 93 -10.80 -36.55 -34.52
C VAL A 93 -10.57 -36.62 -33.01
N PRO A 94 -9.53 -35.95 -32.47
CA PRO A 94 -9.33 -35.88 -31.03
C PRO A 94 -10.53 -35.22 -30.34
N PRO A 95 -10.90 -35.65 -29.13
CA PRO A 95 -11.99 -35.01 -28.38
C PRO A 95 -11.67 -33.52 -28.13
N PRO A 96 -12.70 -32.66 -28.02
CA PRO A 96 -12.51 -31.24 -27.77
C PRO A 96 -11.75 -31.03 -26.45
N THR A 97 -10.58 -30.42 -26.52
CA THR A 97 -9.81 -30.04 -25.33
C THR A 97 -10.48 -28.84 -24.68
N HIS A 98 -11.00 -29.02 -23.46
CA HIS A 98 -11.48 -27.91 -22.65
C HIS A 98 -10.30 -27.04 -22.22
N PHE A 99 -10.40 -25.74 -22.43
CA PHE A 99 -9.38 -24.80 -22.01
C PHE A 99 -9.25 -24.83 -20.48
N SER A 100 -8.04 -25.10 -20.00
CA SER A 100 -7.67 -25.00 -18.59
C SER A 100 -6.49 -24.05 -18.48
N PRO A 101 -6.63 -22.91 -17.79
CA PRO A 101 -5.55 -21.95 -17.69
C PRO A 101 -4.37 -22.53 -16.89
N PRO A 102 -3.12 -22.17 -17.23
CA PRO A 102 -1.96 -22.64 -16.49
C PRO A 102 -2.04 -22.20 -15.02
N PRO A 103 -1.61 -23.05 -14.06
CA PRO A 103 -1.65 -22.72 -12.64
C PRO A 103 -0.80 -21.47 -12.32
N THR A 104 0.30 -21.27 -13.05
CA THR A 104 1.15 -20.07 -12.93
C THR A 104 0.42 -18.79 -13.30
N SER A 105 -0.36 -18.81 -14.38
CA SER A 105 -1.21 -17.68 -14.79
C SER A 105 -2.29 -17.38 -13.75
N LEU A 106 -2.92 -18.41 -13.17
CA LEU A 106 -3.94 -18.23 -12.15
C LEU A 106 -3.36 -17.57 -10.89
N VAL A 107 -2.22 -18.09 -10.39
CA VAL A 107 -1.51 -17.52 -9.24
C VAL A 107 -1.08 -16.09 -9.53
N CYS A 108 -0.49 -15.81 -10.70
CA CYS A 108 -0.07 -14.47 -11.08
C CYS A 108 -1.22 -13.45 -11.05
N ASN A 109 -2.35 -13.78 -11.70
CA ASN A 109 -3.52 -12.90 -11.70
C ASN A 109 -4.08 -12.71 -10.29
N ALA A 110 -4.17 -13.77 -9.48
CA ALA A 110 -4.65 -13.66 -8.10
C ALA A 110 -3.76 -12.72 -7.25
N LEU A 111 -2.43 -12.86 -7.34
CA LEU A 111 -1.48 -11.98 -6.63
C LEU A 111 -1.63 -10.52 -7.06
N TRP A 112 -1.83 -10.24 -8.36
CA TRP A 112 -2.03 -8.88 -8.86
C TRP A 112 -3.39 -8.30 -8.48
N PHE A 113 -4.47 -9.08 -8.46
CA PHE A 113 -5.76 -8.60 -7.95
C PHE A 113 -5.71 -8.30 -6.45
N ILE A 114 -5.05 -9.15 -5.65
CA ILE A 114 -4.82 -8.90 -4.22
C ILE A 114 -4.00 -7.62 -4.03
N SER A 115 -2.92 -7.48 -4.79
CA SER A 115 -2.07 -6.29 -4.76
C SER A 115 -2.87 -5.02 -5.09
N LEU A 116 -3.68 -5.03 -6.15
CA LEU A 116 -4.53 -3.91 -6.54
C LEU A 116 -5.55 -3.58 -5.44
N GLY A 117 -6.22 -4.60 -4.89
CA GLY A 117 -7.19 -4.44 -3.81
C GLY A 117 -6.59 -3.82 -2.54
N LEU A 118 -5.39 -4.26 -2.16
CA LEU A 118 -4.66 -3.69 -1.02
C LEU A 118 -4.25 -2.23 -1.27
N SER A 119 -3.79 -1.90 -2.49
CA SER A 119 -3.45 -0.53 -2.88
C SER A 119 -4.67 0.39 -2.84
N LEU A 120 -5.81 -0.05 -3.38
CA LEU A 120 -7.05 0.73 -3.35
C LEU A 120 -7.60 0.88 -1.93
N THR A 121 -7.48 -0.16 -1.09
CA THR A 121 -7.86 -0.07 0.33
C THR A 121 -6.97 0.92 1.07
N CYS A 122 -5.66 0.89 0.83
CA CYS A 122 -4.71 1.86 1.34
C CYS A 122 -5.10 3.29 0.94
N ALA A 123 -5.39 3.51 -0.34
CA ALA A 123 -5.83 4.82 -0.83
C ALA A 123 -7.15 5.26 -0.18
N LEU A 124 -8.11 4.36 -0.01
CA LEU A 124 -9.38 4.67 0.66
C LEU A 124 -9.16 5.09 2.11
N ILE A 125 -8.35 4.37 2.88
CA ILE A 125 -8.05 4.74 4.27
C ILE A 125 -7.30 6.09 4.31
N ALA A 126 -6.32 6.30 3.43
CA ALA A 126 -5.58 7.55 3.34
C ALA A 126 -6.50 8.75 3.03
N THR A 127 -7.42 8.63 2.07
CA THR A 127 -8.40 9.69 1.77
C THR A 127 -9.32 10.00 2.96
N LEU A 128 -9.78 8.99 3.70
CA LEU A 128 -10.61 9.19 4.88
C LEU A 128 -9.86 9.94 5.99
N LEU A 129 -8.61 9.55 6.26
CA LEU A 129 -7.77 10.26 7.23
C LEU A 129 -7.47 11.69 6.80
N GLU A 130 -7.17 11.90 5.52
CA GLU A 130 -6.88 13.21 4.95
C GLU A 130 -8.11 14.13 5.00
N GLN A 131 -9.31 13.60 4.69
CA GLN A 131 -10.58 14.33 4.85
C GLN A 131 -10.84 14.71 6.30
N TRP A 132 -10.67 13.77 7.22
CA TRP A 132 -10.81 14.01 8.66
C TRP A 132 -9.81 15.06 9.16
N ALA A 133 -8.55 14.98 8.74
CA ALA A 133 -7.50 15.92 9.09
C ALA A 133 -7.84 17.33 8.60
N ARG A 134 -8.26 17.48 7.34
CA ARG A 134 -8.68 18.78 6.79
C ARG A 134 -9.86 19.39 7.52
N ASP A 135 -10.91 18.61 7.76
CA ASP A 135 -12.11 19.08 8.47
C ASP A 135 -11.76 19.50 9.91
N PHE A 136 -10.86 18.76 10.56
CA PHE A 136 -10.36 19.12 11.88
C PHE A 136 -9.62 20.46 11.88
N LEU A 137 -8.60 20.62 11.01
CA LEU A 137 -7.84 21.88 10.94
C LEU A 137 -8.75 23.07 10.63
N HIS A 138 -9.70 22.90 9.72
CA HIS A 138 -10.66 23.92 9.38
C HIS A 138 -11.52 24.35 10.58
N LYS A 139 -12.05 23.38 11.35
CA LYS A 139 -12.84 23.65 12.56
C LYS A 139 -12.01 24.28 13.68
N ALA A 140 -10.73 23.94 13.76
CA ALA A 140 -9.80 24.53 14.71
C ALA A 140 -9.51 26.01 14.39
N ASP A 141 -9.34 26.33 13.10
CA ASP A 141 -9.02 27.69 12.63
C ASP A 141 -10.21 28.65 12.66
N MET A 142 -11.45 28.15 12.51
CA MET A 142 -12.66 28.96 12.62
C MET A 142 -12.92 29.52 14.04
N ARG A 143 -12.22 29.05 15.07
CA ARG A 143 -12.46 29.46 16.48
C ARG A 143 -11.43 30.50 16.92
N SER A 144 -11.88 31.73 17.11
CA SER A 144 -11.04 32.87 17.53
C SER A 144 -10.66 32.86 19.02
N ALA A 145 -11.50 32.27 19.89
CA ALA A 145 -11.25 32.28 21.32
C ALA A 145 -10.28 31.16 21.74
N PRO A 146 -9.15 31.48 22.41
CA PRO A 146 -8.11 30.51 22.76
C PRO A 146 -8.62 29.38 23.66
N VAL A 147 -9.56 29.67 24.57
CA VAL A 147 -10.16 28.67 25.46
C VAL A 147 -11.04 27.66 24.71
N ILE A 148 -11.79 28.11 23.70
CA ILE A 148 -12.67 27.24 22.90
C ILE A 148 -11.81 26.37 21.98
N ARG A 149 -10.72 26.92 21.44
CA ARG A 149 -9.74 26.20 20.62
C ARG A 149 -9.02 25.13 21.44
N ALA A 150 -8.56 25.46 22.65
CA ALA A 150 -7.95 24.50 23.58
C ALA A 150 -8.87 23.30 23.88
N ARG A 151 -10.19 23.52 23.99
CA ARG A 151 -11.17 22.46 24.22
C ARG A 151 -11.31 21.50 23.03
N VAL A 152 -11.12 21.99 21.80
CA VAL A 152 -11.16 21.16 20.58
C VAL A 152 -9.94 20.25 20.51
N PHE A 153 -8.76 20.83 20.75
CA PHE A 153 -7.51 20.06 20.75
C PHE A 153 -7.44 19.06 21.90
N SER A 154 -7.94 19.40 23.09
CA SER A 154 -8.01 18.41 24.18
C SER A 154 -8.97 17.28 23.86
N PHE A 155 -10.16 17.57 23.32
CA PHE A 155 -11.09 16.53 22.83
C PHE A 155 -10.45 15.65 21.76
N LEU A 156 -9.69 16.25 20.83
CA LEU A 156 -8.94 15.53 19.80
C LEU A 156 -7.94 14.57 20.42
N TYR A 157 -7.08 15.05 21.32
CA TYR A 157 -6.05 14.22 21.95
C TYR A 157 -6.67 12.98 22.62
N TYR A 158 -7.77 13.16 23.36
CA TYR A 158 -8.51 12.03 23.93
C TYR A 158 -9.14 11.13 22.87
N GLY A 159 -9.64 11.68 21.76
CA GLY A 159 -10.13 10.93 20.62
C GLY A 159 -9.05 10.10 19.92
N LEU A 160 -7.90 10.71 19.60
CA LEU A 160 -6.74 10.07 18.99
C LEU A 160 -6.25 8.90 19.84
N LYS A 161 -6.17 9.10 21.16
CA LYS A 161 -5.79 8.05 22.11
C LYS A 161 -6.84 6.95 22.23
N ARG A 162 -8.13 7.31 22.24
CA ARG A 162 -9.22 6.33 22.36
C ARG A 162 -9.36 5.44 21.12
N PHE A 163 -9.17 6.00 19.93
CA PHE A 163 -9.30 5.29 18.65
C PHE A 163 -7.96 4.80 18.09
N ASN A 164 -6.84 5.01 18.80
CA ASN A 164 -5.49 4.62 18.38
C ASN A 164 -5.18 5.08 16.94
N MET A 165 -5.46 6.35 16.63
CA MET A 165 -5.30 6.89 15.28
C MET A 165 -3.87 6.72 14.75
N HIS A 166 -2.86 6.77 15.64
CA HIS A 166 -1.48 6.45 15.32
C HIS A 166 -1.34 5.06 14.66
N THR A 167 -2.02 4.04 15.19
CA THR A 167 -2.01 2.69 14.61
C THR A 167 -2.64 2.69 13.21
N VAL A 168 -3.71 3.44 13.00
CA VAL A 168 -4.36 3.54 11.68
C VAL A 168 -3.42 4.20 10.66
N VAL A 169 -2.72 5.27 11.06
CA VAL A 169 -1.72 5.94 10.23
C VAL A 169 -0.55 5.00 9.91
N ASP A 170 -0.06 4.23 10.89
CA ASP A 170 1.03 3.27 10.72
C ASP A 170 0.65 2.08 9.81
N ILE A 171 -0.64 1.72 9.77
CA ILE A 171 -1.18 0.63 8.94
C ILE A 171 -1.17 1.00 7.44
N ILE A 172 -1.29 2.28 7.07
CA ILE A 172 -1.40 2.70 5.66
C ILE A 172 -0.13 2.36 4.87
N PRO A 173 1.08 2.79 5.29
CA PRO A 173 2.32 2.37 4.63
C PRO A 173 2.50 0.86 4.61
N LEU A 174 2.04 0.15 5.66
CA LEU A 174 2.13 -1.30 5.73
C LEU A 174 1.30 -2.00 4.65
N LEU A 175 0.05 -1.55 4.42
CA LEU A 175 -0.78 -2.07 3.34
C LEU A 175 -0.12 -1.83 1.97
N LEU A 176 0.45 -0.64 1.79
CA LEU A 176 1.11 -0.28 0.54
C LEU A 176 2.34 -1.16 0.27
N HIS A 177 3.21 -1.35 1.26
CA HIS A 177 4.37 -2.25 1.12
C HIS A 177 3.94 -3.69 0.88
N THR A 178 2.91 -4.16 1.58
CA THR A 178 2.35 -5.50 1.37
C THR A 178 1.86 -5.65 -0.07
N SER A 179 1.13 -4.66 -0.59
CA SER A 179 0.69 -4.61 -1.98
C SER A 179 1.86 -4.72 -2.98
N LEU A 180 2.97 -4.00 -2.74
CA LEU A 180 4.17 -4.07 -3.58
C LEU A 180 4.82 -5.47 -3.57
N ILE A 181 4.87 -6.12 -2.41
CA ILE A 181 5.42 -7.48 -2.30
C ILE A 181 4.59 -8.46 -3.16
N PHE A 182 3.26 -8.39 -3.05
CA PHE A 182 2.37 -9.19 -3.89
C PHE A 182 2.55 -8.91 -5.39
N PHE A 183 2.74 -7.65 -5.76
CA PHE A 183 3.02 -7.26 -7.15
C PHE A 183 4.30 -7.88 -7.70
N PHE A 184 5.41 -7.76 -6.95
CA PHE A 184 6.69 -8.31 -7.37
C PHE A 184 6.67 -9.84 -7.40
N ALA A 185 5.99 -10.49 -6.47
CA ALA A 185 5.77 -11.94 -6.52
C ALA A 185 5.00 -12.35 -7.79
N GLY A 186 3.95 -11.62 -8.15
CA GLY A 186 3.22 -11.81 -9.39
C GLY A 186 4.09 -11.56 -10.63
N LEU A 187 4.95 -10.53 -10.62
CA LEU A 187 5.87 -10.22 -11.71
C LEU A 187 6.86 -11.36 -11.98
N VAL A 188 7.43 -11.96 -10.92
CA VAL A 188 8.30 -13.13 -11.06
C VAL A 188 7.52 -14.32 -11.62
N ALA A 189 6.32 -14.58 -11.09
CA ALA A 189 5.46 -15.66 -11.58
C ALA A 189 5.07 -15.50 -13.06
N PHE A 190 4.86 -14.26 -13.51
CA PHE A 190 4.56 -13.91 -14.90
C PHE A 190 5.76 -14.15 -15.83
N LEU A 191 6.98 -13.83 -15.39
CA LEU A 191 8.19 -13.94 -16.22
C LEU A 191 8.72 -15.38 -16.33
N LEU A 192 8.46 -16.22 -15.33
CA LEU A 192 8.91 -17.61 -15.27
C LEU A 192 8.61 -18.41 -16.56
N PRO A 193 7.37 -18.46 -17.08
CA PRO A 193 7.07 -19.19 -18.32
C PRO A 193 7.58 -18.49 -19.59
N VAL A 194 7.91 -17.19 -19.53
CA VAL A 194 8.29 -16.40 -20.69
C VAL A 194 9.77 -16.63 -21.04
N ASN A 195 10.66 -16.35 -20.09
CA ASN A 195 12.10 -16.50 -20.32
C ASN A 195 12.87 -16.54 -18.98
N SER A 196 13.69 -17.59 -18.80
CA SER A 196 14.49 -17.76 -17.58
C SER A 196 15.53 -16.66 -17.38
N VAL A 197 16.18 -16.17 -18.45
CA VAL A 197 17.20 -15.10 -18.36
C VAL A 197 16.56 -13.79 -17.89
N VAL A 198 15.44 -13.39 -18.50
CA VAL A 198 14.70 -12.18 -18.09
C VAL A 198 14.22 -12.30 -16.65
N THR A 199 13.78 -13.49 -16.25
CA THR A 199 13.37 -13.77 -14.87
C THR A 199 14.53 -13.60 -13.89
N TYR A 200 15.72 -14.15 -14.17
CA TYR A 200 16.88 -13.98 -13.30
C TYR A 200 17.33 -12.53 -13.17
N ILE A 201 17.28 -11.75 -14.26
CA ILE A 201 17.59 -10.32 -14.22
C ILE A 201 16.58 -9.58 -13.34
N ALA A 202 15.28 -9.85 -13.50
CA ALA A 202 14.23 -9.23 -12.70
C ALA A 202 14.36 -9.59 -11.21
N VAL A 203 14.59 -10.87 -10.88
CA VAL A 203 14.82 -11.33 -9.51
C VAL A 203 16.08 -10.68 -8.92
N GLY A 204 17.18 -10.60 -9.69
CA GLY A 204 18.41 -9.95 -9.24
C GLY A 204 18.20 -8.49 -8.87
N LEU A 205 17.48 -7.74 -9.71
CA LEU A 205 17.11 -6.35 -9.41
C LEU A 205 16.24 -6.25 -8.15
N LEU A 206 15.24 -7.13 -8.00
CA LEU A 206 14.39 -7.16 -6.82
C LEU A 206 15.18 -7.47 -5.54
N VAL A 207 16.11 -8.42 -5.59
CA VAL A 207 16.97 -8.74 -4.44
C VAL A 207 17.81 -7.54 -4.04
N VAL A 208 18.38 -6.80 -4.99
CA VAL A 208 19.14 -5.57 -4.69
C VAL A 208 18.26 -4.53 -3.99
N VAL A 209 17.07 -4.28 -4.52
CA VAL A 209 16.12 -3.30 -3.95
C VAL A 209 15.65 -3.73 -2.56
N VAL A 210 15.25 -4.99 -2.39
CA VAL A 210 14.78 -5.53 -1.11
C VAL A 210 15.91 -5.54 -0.08
N THR A 211 17.14 -5.88 -0.50
CA THR A 211 18.31 -5.84 0.39
C THR A 211 18.63 -4.41 0.80
N ALA A 212 18.62 -3.45 -0.12
CA ALA A 212 18.80 -2.04 0.21
C ALA A 212 17.71 -1.54 1.17
N TYR A 213 16.44 -1.89 0.93
CA TYR A 213 15.33 -1.54 1.82
C TYR A 213 15.46 -2.18 3.21
N ALA A 214 15.83 -3.46 3.28
CA ALA A 214 16.05 -4.17 4.54
C ALA A 214 17.24 -3.58 5.31
N LEU A 215 18.34 -3.26 4.62
CA LEU A 215 19.49 -2.59 5.21
C LEU A 215 19.05 -1.24 5.79
N LEU A 216 18.38 -0.38 5.03
CA LEU A 216 17.89 0.92 5.50
C LEU A 216 16.89 0.80 6.66
N THR A 217 16.15 -0.31 6.74
CA THR A 217 15.18 -0.56 7.83
C THR A 217 15.84 -1.08 9.10
N VAL A 218 16.91 -1.89 8.97
CA VAL A 218 17.62 -2.52 10.09
C VAL A 218 18.77 -1.66 10.61
N LEU A 219 19.37 -0.80 9.78
CA LEU A 219 20.46 0.11 10.15
C LEU A 219 20.18 0.94 11.42
N PRO A 220 18.96 1.49 11.62
CA PRO A 220 18.64 2.28 12.82
C PRO A 220 18.56 1.46 14.11
N ILE A 221 18.47 0.12 14.01
CA ILE A 221 18.45 -0.77 15.18
C ILE A 221 19.85 -0.88 15.79
N TRP A 222 20.89 -0.81 14.96
CA TRP A 222 22.29 -0.95 15.38
C TRP A 222 22.97 0.39 15.65
N TYR A 223 22.54 1.45 14.97
CA TYR A 223 23.06 2.81 15.12
C TYR A 223 21.93 3.79 15.45
N PRO A 224 21.78 4.20 16.73
CA PRO A 224 20.76 5.17 17.13
C PRO A 224 20.92 6.54 16.46
N ASP A 225 22.11 6.88 15.98
CA ASP A 225 22.45 8.15 15.33
C ASP A 225 22.17 8.15 13.81
N CYS A 226 21.54 7.10 13.26
CA CYS A 226 21.34 6.98 11.83
C CYS A 226 20.12 7.81 11.35
N PRO A 227 20.27 8.68 10.34
CA PRO A 227 19.19 9.58 9.90
C PRO A 227 18.06 8.89 9.13
N TYR A 228 18.17 7.58 8.88
CA TYR A 228 17.21 6.81 8.10
C TYR A 228 16.07 6.29 9.00
N HIS A 229 15.05 7.11 9.25
CA HIS A 229 13.85 6.64 9.94
C HIS A 229 12.86 6.00 8.96
N THR A 230 12.72 4.67 9.01
CA THR A 230 11.63 3.95 8.34
C THR A 230 10.44 3.78 9.30
N PRO A 231 9.19 3.70 8.78
CA PRO A 231 7.99 3.54 9.62
C PRO A 231 8.03 2.27 10.50
N LEU A 232 8.75 1.23 10.07
CA LEU A 232 8.96 -0.01 10.85
C LEU A 232 9.96 0.17 12.00
N SER A 233 10.97 1.03 11.88
CA SER A 233 11.89 1.33 12.99
C SER A 233 11.17 2.03 14.15
N ASN A 234 10.16 2.84 13.84
CA ASN A 234 9.40 3.62 14.81
C ASN A 234 8.52 2.74 15.71
N THR A 235 7.96 1.65 15.15
CA THR A 235 7.22 0.64 15.90
C THR A 235 8.13 -0.16 16.82
N PHE A 236 9.35 -0.48 16.39
CA PHE A 236 10.34 -1.19 17.22
C PHE A 236 10.90 -0.34 18.35
N TRP A 237 11.17 0.95 18.10
CA TRP A 237 11.64 1.89 19.11
C TRP A 237 10.63 2.06 20.26
N ARG A 238 9.33 2.18 19.92
CA ARG A 238 8.22 2.24 20.90
C ARG A 238 8.01 0.97 21.73
N ILE A 239 8.44 -0.20 21.24
CA ILE A 239 8.36 -1.47 21.98
C ILE A 239 9.58 -1.65 22.90
N SER A 240 10.69 -0.95 22.61
CA SER A 240 11.92 -1.02 23.40
C SER A 240 12.00 -0.03 24.58
N GLN A 241 11.03 0.89 24.70
CA GLN A 241 10.80 1.73 25.88
C GLN A 241 9.71 1.14 26.77
#